data_AF-A0A7Y2C393-F1
#
_entry.id   AF-A0A7Y2C393-F1
#
_cell.length_a   1.000
_cell.length_b   1.000
_cell.length_c   1.000
_cell.angle_alpha   90.00
_cell.angle_beta   90.00
_cell.angle_gamma   90.00
#
_symmetry.space_group_name_H-M   'P 1'
#
loop_
_entity.id
_entity.type
_entity.pdbx_description
1 polymer ?
#
loop_
_entity_poly.entity_id
_entity_poly.type
_entity_poly.pdbx_seq_one_letter_code
_entity_poly.pdbx_strand_id
1 'polypeptide(L)'
;MNRTLFIILLLCFSFGLSAQHLPLYSAQNDHISVVNPAGLNQDQMIEGHYQTFGASFRRQWLQFDNGPITQFIRGDYIFHNGSTTGLI
;
A
#
# COMPACT_ATOMS: atom_id res chain seq x y z
N MET A 1 -31.33 -7.80 33.32
CA MET A 1 -30.31 -8.85 33.54
C MET A 1 -29.90 -9.57 32.25
N ASN A 2 -30.84 -10.00 31.40
CA ASN A 2 -30.51 -10.79 30.20
C ASN A 2 -29.74 -10.01 29.12
N ARG A 3 -29.98 -8.70 28.98
CA ARG A 3 -29.31 -7.85 27.97
C ARG A 3 -27.83 -7.61 28.27
N THR A 4 -27.47 -7.40 29.54
CA THR A 4 -26.07 -7.21 29.95
C THR A 4 -25.26 -8.49 29.82
N LEU A 5 -25.87 -9.63 30.14
CA LEU A 5 -25.24 -10.95 29.99
C LEU A 5 -24.94 -11.28 28.52
N PHE A 6 -25.86 -10.93 27.62
CA PHE A 6 -25.67 -11.08 26.18
C PHE A 6 -24.53 -10.24 25.62
N ILE A 7 -24.38 -8.99 26.10
CA ILE A 7 -23.29 -8.10 25.68
C ILE A 7 -21.93 -8.61 26.18
N ILE A 8 -21.87 -9.11 27.42
CA ILE A 8 -20.65 -9.71 27.98
C ILE A 8 -20.24 -10.95 27.17
N LEU A 9 -21.20 -11.79 26.79
CA LEU A 9 -20.95 -12.96 25.95
C LEU A 9 -20.36 -12.57 24.58
N LEU A 10 -20.91 -11.54 23.92
CA LEU A 10 -20.39 -11.03 22.64
C LEU A 10 -18.97 -10.48 22.76
N LEU A 11 -18.67 -9.77 23.85
CA LEU A 11 -17.32 -9.25 24.12
C LEU A 11 -16.30 -10.36 24.39
N CYS A 12 -16.69 -11.45 25.05
CA CYS A 12 -15.79 -12.60 25.22
C CYS A 12 -15.46 -13.30 23.90
N PHE A 13 -16.38 -13.28 22.93
CA PHE A 13 -16.17 -13.92 21.62
C PHE A 13 -15.18 -13.15 20.72
N SER A 14 -14.99 -11.84 20.93
CA SER A 14 -14.08 -11.05 20.11
C SER A 14 -12.59 -11.32 20.39
N PHE A 15 -12.23 -11.88 21.55
CA PHE A 15 -10.84 -12.20 21.89
C PHE A 15 -10.23 -13.33 21.04
N GLY A 16 -11.05 -14.18 20.42
CA GLY A 16 -10.59 -15.24 19.53
C GLY A 16 -10.45 -14.79 18.06
N LEU A 17 -10.83 -13.57 17.73
CA LEU A 17 -10.75 -13.06 16.37
C LEU A 17 -9.29 -12.69 16.07
N SER A 18 -8.66 -13.51 15.24
CA SER A 18 -7.40 -13.14 14.61
C SER A 18 -7.69 -12.09 13.53
N ALA A 19 -7.47 -10.81 13.84
CA ALA A 19 -7.39 -9.81 12.79
C ALA A 19 -6.17 -10.16 11.92
N GLN A 20 -6.40 -10.62 10.70
CA GLN A 20 -5.32 -10.74 9.73
C GLN A 20 -4.78 -9.34 9.49
N HIS A 21 -3.57 -9.10 9.96
CA HIS A 21 -2.80 -7.94 9.58
C HIS A 21 -2.38 -8.19 8.12
N LEU A 22 -3.20 -7.72 7.18
CA LEU A 22 -2.72 -7.62 5.81
C LEU A 22 -1.48 -6.73 5.85
N PRO A 23 -0.40 -7.08 5.11
CA PRO A 23 0.76 -6.23 5.02
C PRO A 23 0.28 -4.83 4.71
N LEU A 24 0.63 -3.84 5.56
CA LEU A 24 0.18 -2.48 5.40
C LEU A 24 0.43 -2.05 3.96
N TYR A 25 -0.66 -1.72 3.26
CA TYR A 25 -0.70 -1.27 1.87
C TYR A 25 0.05 0.05 1.64
N SER A 26 0.76 0.59 2.64
CA SER A 26 1.62 1.76 2.49
C SER A 26 2.65 1.57 1.37
N ALA A 27 3.09 0.34 1.11
CA ALA A 27 4.03 0.03 0.05
C ALA A 27 3.43 0.05 -1.37
N GLN A 28 2.10 0.05 -1.54
CA GLN A 28 1.49 0.15 -2.88
C GLN A 28 1.33 1.59 -3.37
N ASN A 29 1.41 2.59 -2.49
CA ASN A 29 1.30 3.99 -2.89
C ASN A 29 2.48 4.43 -3.77
N ASP A 30 3.66 3.86 -3.54
CA ASP A 30 4.87 4.11 -4.34
C ASP A 30 4.81 3.52 -5.75
N HIS A 31 3.89 2.59 -5.98
CA HIS A 31 3.71 1.92 -7.28
C HIS A 31 2.30 2.15 -7.83
N ILE A 32 1.61 3.19 -7.36
CA ILE A 32 0.24 3.48 -7.82
C ILE A 32 0.18 3.68 -9.33
N SER A 33 1.22 4.23 -9.96
CA SER A 33 1.29 4.36 -11.43
C SER A 33 1.44 3.02 -12.17
N VAL A 34 1.97 1.98 -11.52
CA VAL A 34 2.06 0.61 -12.07
C VAL A 34 0.69 -0.03 -12.13
N VAL A 35 -0.11 0.16 -11.08
CA VAL A 35 -1.45 -0.41 -10.96
C VAL A 35 -2.48 0.44 -11.71
N ASN A 36 -2.34 1.77 -11.62
CA ASN A 36 -3.20 2.77 -12.22
C ASN A 36 -2.33 3.90 -12.80
N PRO A 37 -2.01 3.89 -14.10
CA PRO A 37 -1.18 4.91 -14.74
C PRO A 37 -1.73 6.34 -14.63
N ALA A 38 -3.03 6.51 -14.36
CA ALA A 38 -3.65 7.81 -14.11
C ALA A 38 -3.65 8.21 -12.62
N GLY A 39 -3.16 7.35 -11.74
CA GLY A 39 -3.05 7.59 -10.31
C GLY A 39 -1.84 8.48 -9.97
N LEU A 40 -2.07 9.48 -9.13
CA LEU A 40 -1.02 10.36 -8.61
C LEU A 40 -0.36 9.74 -7.39
N ASN A 41 0.96 9.82 -7.31
CA ASN A 41 1.68 9.43 -6.11
C ASN A 41 1.50 10.49 -5.00
N GLN A 42 1.63 10.05 -3.75
CA GLN A 42 1.54 10.90 -2.58
C GLN A 42 2.58 12.05 -2.60
N ASP A 43 3.82 11.81 -3.03
CA ASP A 43 4.85 12.85 -3.13
C ASP A 43 4.43 13.94 -4.13
N GLN A 44 3.79 13.56 -5.22
CA GLN A 44 3.29 14.51 -6.21
C GLN A 44 2.08 15.30 -5.68
N MET A 45 1.22 14.64 -4.90
CA MET A 45 -0.01 15.24 -4.36
C MET A 45 0.25 16.16 -3.16
N ILE A 46 1.21 15.81 -2.29
CA ILE A 46 1.50 16.54 -1.04
C ILE A 46 2.62 17.56 -1.25
N GLU A 47 3.71 17.18 -1.94
CA GLU A 47 4.88 18.04 -2.07
C GLU A 47 4.86 18.89 -3.36
N GLY A 48 3.94 18.61 -4.28
CA GLY A 48 3.77 19.41 -5.51
C GLY A 48 4.88 19.19 -6.55
N HIS A 49 5.63 18.09 -6.46
CA HIS A 49 6.65 17.75 -7.45
C HIS A 49 6.00 17.33 -8.77
N TYR A 50 6.31 18.06 -9.85
CA TYR A 50 5.84 17.74 -11.20
C TYR A 50 6.58 16.56 -11.83
N GLN A 51 7.72 16.16 -11.27
CA GLN A 51 8.54 15.05 -11.74
C GLN A 51 9.03 14.26 -10.53
N THR A 52 8.93 12.94 -10.59
CA THR A 52 9.39 12.04 -9.53
C THR A 52 10.10 10.86 -10.16
N PHE A 53 11.24 10.47 -9.58
CA PHE A 53 12.00 9.30 -9.99
C PHE A 53 12.31 8.45 -8.77
N GLY A 54 12.22 7.13 -8.91
CA GLY A 54 12.44 6.22 -7.80
C GLY A 54 12.92 4.85 -8.27
N ALA A 55 13.64 4.17 -7.39
CA ALA A 55 13.99 2.77 -7.58
C ALA A 55 13.66 2.01 -6.29
N SER A 56 13.11 0.81 -6.42
CA SER A 56 12.76 -0.03 -5.29
C SER A 56 13.27 -1.45 -5.50
N PHE A 57 13.88 -2.01 -4.46
CA PHE A 57 14.29 -3.40 -4.39
C PHE A 57 13.62 -4.03 -3.18
N ARG A 58 12.92 -5.15 -3.38
CA ARG A 58 12.21 -5.85 -2.32
C ARG A 58 12.51 -7.34 -2.36
N ARG A 59 12.94 -7.88 -1.23
CA ARG A 59 12.96 -9.33 -0.98
C ARG A 59 11.81 -9.70 -0.06
N GLN A 60 11.01 -10.67 -0.48
CA GLN A 60 9.92 -11.24 0.30
C GLN A 60 10.32 -12.61 0.84
N TRP A 61 9.64 -13.04 1.90
CA TRP A 61 9.90 -14.32 2.56
C TRP A 61 11.36 -14.45 3.00
N LEU A 62 11.80 -13.50 3.83
CA LEU A 62 13.21 -13.34 4.25
C LEU A 62 13.86 -14.59 4.85
N GLN A 63 13.06 -15.55 5.33
CA GLN A 63 13.53 -16.83 5.88
C GLN A 63 13.75 -17.93 4.82
N PHE A 64 13.49 -17.64 3.55
CA PHE A 64 13.68 -18.56 2.44
C PHE A 64 14.76 -18.02 1.49
N ASP A 65 15.78 -18.83 1.21
CA ASP A 65 16.89 -18.44 0.35
C ASP A 65 16.44 -18.12 -1.08
N ASN A 66 15.43 -18.85 -1.58
CA ASN A 66 14.79 -18.60 -2.88
C ASN A 66 13.48 -17.79 -2.76
N GLY A 67 13.37 -16.93 -1.74
CA GLY A 67 12.23 -16.03 -1.59
C GLY A 67 12.08 -15.07 -2.79
N PRO A 68 10.86 -14.64 -3.15
CA PRO A 68 10.64 -13.74 -4.27
C PRO A 68 11.41 -12.43 -4.12
N ILE A 69 12.06 -11.99 -5.20
CA ILE A 69 12.75 -10.70 -5.28
C ILE A 69 12.06 -9.89 -6.37
N THR A 70 11.75 -8.64 -6.06
CA THR A 70 11.12 -7.69 -6.99
C THR A 70 11.95 -6.44 -7.06
N GLN A 71 12.15 -5.94 -8.27
CA GLN A 71 12.92 -4.73 -8.56
C GLN A 71 12.09 -3.85 -9.48
N PHE A 72 12.04 -2.55 -9.18
CA PHE A 72 11.36 -1.57 -10.01
C PHE A 72 12.19 -0.31 -10.13
N ILE A 73 12.19 0.29 -11.31
CA ILE A 73 12.64 1.65 -11.56
C ILE A 73 11.39 2.39 -12.06
N ARG A 74 11.22 3.64 -11.65
CA ARG A 74 10.04 4.44 -11.94
C ARG A 74 10.42 5.88 -12.23
N GLY A 75 9.76 6.46 -13.23
CA GLY A 75 9.77 7.89 -13.49
C GLY A 75 8.35 8.37 -13.81
N ASP A 76 7.88 9.40 -13.12
CA ASP A 76 6.57 9.99 -13.36
C ASP A 76 6.68 11.47 -13.67
N TYR A 77 5.81 11.90 -14.57
CA TYR A 77 5.68 13.29 -14.97
C TYR A 77 4.20 13.69 -14.99
N ILE A 78 3.88 14.82 -14.36
CA ILE A 78 2.54 15.42 -14.37
C ILE A 78 2.54 16.62 -15.30
N PHE A 79 1.65 16.59 -16.29
CA PHE A 79 1.41 17.72 -17.17
C PHE A 79 0.53 18.76 -16.47
N HIS A 80 0.74 20.04 -16.79
CA HIS A 80 0.00 21.18 -16.19
C HIS A 80 -1.53 21.11 -16.33
N ASN A 81 -2.05 20.26 -17.21
CA ASN A 81 -3.47 20.01 -17.45
C ASN A 81 -4.05 18.84 -16.63
N GLY A 82 -3.30 18.28 -15.68
CA GLY A 82 -3.74 17.21 -14.78
C GLY A 82 -3.62 15.78 -15.36
N SER A 83 -3.07 15.64 -16.57
CA SER A 83 -2.73 14.34 -17.14
C SER A 83 -1.40 13.84 -16.57
N THR A 84 -1.30 12.54 -16.29
CA THR A 84 -0.09 11.92 -15.73
C THR A 84 0.38 10.79 -16.63
N THR A 85 1.69 10.69 -16.83
CA THR A 85 2.31 9.56 -17.51
C THR A 85 3.42 9.00 -16.63
N GLY A 86 3.34 7.71 -16.31
CA GLY A 86 4.36 6.96 -15.59
C GLY A 86 5.12 6.03 -16.55
N LEU A 87 6.44 5.99 -16.40
CA LEU A 87 7.33 5.01 -17.02
C LEU A 87 7.85 4.07 -15.92
N ILE A 88 7.81 2.77 -16.19
CA ILE A 88 8.14 1.67 -15.26
C ILE A 88 9.08 0.71 -15.99
#